data_AF-A0A0F9FJH4-F1
#
_entry.id   AF-A0A0F9FJH4-F1
#
_cell.length_a   1.000
_cell.length_b   1.000
_cell.length_c   1.000
_cell.angle_alpha   90.00
_cell.angle_beta   90.00
_cell.angle_gamma   90.00
#
_symmetry.space_group_name_H-M   'P 1'
#
loop_
_entity.id
_entity.type
_entity.pdbx_description
1 polymer ?
#
loop_
_entity_poly.entity_id
_entity_poly.type
_entity_poly.pdbx_seq_one_letter_code
_entity_poly.pdbx_strand_id
1 'polypeptide(L)'
;MATRALGTNLTLAEMVRREDPDGTMADIVDVLSQINSIVMDATWIECNDGSSHQHTRSVTEPTGAERMFGQGVVREAGVTEVVNEPTTLLAGFSEPDADLMRQSPLGENMARMQEDTFFLNGLTKTFVSRIFDGNRATSPLQIQGINNRSDYNALSSAYVFDNTDGNASATANKTSIYIFQYGPKRVNMIFPRNMPNSSGVTPITMKNFGEQLVLDALNTNNNAKYPALQTWLQNVSRATPA
;
A
#
# COMPACT_ATOMS: atom_id res chain seq x y z
N MET A 1 33.34 -7.25 -19.89
CA MET A 1 32.52 -8.06 -18.97
C MET A 1 31.22 -7.29 -18.74
N ALA A 2 30.09 -7.80 -19.22
CA ALA A 2 28.82 -7.10 -19.08
C ALA A 2 28.29 -7.32 -17.65
N THR A 3 28.36 -6.29 -16.82
CA THR A 3 27.67 -6.26 -15.52
C THR A 3 26.18 -6.11 -15.81
N ARG A 4 25.45 -7.23 -15.75
CA ARG A 4 24.01 -7.27 -15.98
C ARG A 4 23.30 -6.97 -14.66
N ALA A 5 22.41 -5.99 -14.63
CA ALA A 5 21.65 -5.63 -13.43
C ALA A 5 20.73 -6.79 -13.04
N LEU A 6 20.95 -7.38 -11.86
CA LEU A 6 20.33 -8.62 -11.38
C LEU A 6 18.85 -8.45 -10.94
N GLY A 7 18.19 -7.34 -11.27
CA GLY A 7 16.93 -6.95 -10.62
C GLY A 7 15.75 -6.60 -11.53
N THR A 8 15.95 -6.51 -12.85
CA THR A 8 14.86 -6.07 -13.75
C THR A 8 14.09 -7.24 -14.37
N ASN A 9 14.78 -8.35 -14.67
CA ASN A 9 14.20 -9.52 -15.33
C ASN A 9 14.75 -10.79 -14.70
N LEU A 10 13.92 -11.84 -14.57
CA LEU A 10 14.38 -13.15 -14.13
C LEU A 10 15.47 -13.66 -15.08
N THR A 11 16.59 -14.11 -14.51
CA THR A 11 17.73 -14.57 -15.29
C THR A 11 17.90 -16.08 -15.18
N LEU A 12 18.44 -16.71 -16.21
CA LEU A 12 18.74 -18.15 -16.19
C LEU A 12 19.68 -18.52 -15.02
N ALA A 13 20.59 -17.63 -14.62
CA ALA A 13 21.45 -17.84 -13.47
C ALA A 13 20.68 -17.89 -12.14
N GLU A 14 19.62 -17.09 -12.01
CA GLU A 14 18.73 -17.15 -10.84
C GLU A 14 17.84 -18.38 -10.86
N MET A 15 17.44 -18.86 -12.04
CA MET A 15 16.71 -20.13 -12.14
C MET A 15 17.55 -21.34 -11.75
N VAL A 16 18.80 -21.42 -12.24
CA VAL A 16 19.71 -22.52 -11.87
C VAL A 16 20.00 -22.51 -10.37
N ARG A 17 19.97 -21.34 -9.71
CA ARG A 17 20.07 -21.25 -8.23
C ARG A 17 18.83 -21.74 -7.50
N ARG A 18 17.67 -21.78 -8.17
CA ARG A 18 16.40 -22.30 -7.66
C ARG A 18 16.22 -23.80 -7.94
N GLU A 19 17.17 -24.43 -8.63
CA GLU A 19 17.21 -25.87 -8.88
C GLU A 19 17.96 -26.58 -7.75
N ASP A 20 17.40 -27.67 -7.25
CA ASP A 20 18.10 -28.51 -6.27
C ASP A 20 19.17 -29.38 -6.98
N PRO A 21 20.23 -29.82 -6.28
CA PRO A 21 21.31 -30.61 -6.86
C PRO A 21 20.87 -31.92 -7.53
N ASP A 22 19.70 -32.45 -7.14
CA ASP A 22 19.11 -33.69 -7.65
C ASP A 22 18.22 -33.48 -8.90
N GLY A 23 18.13 -32.25 -9.41
CA GLY A 23 17.25 -31.90 -10.55
C GLY A 23 15.76 -31.90 -10.18
N THR A 24 15.44 -32.11 -8.91
CA THR A 24 14.11 -31.89 -8.32
C THR A 24 13.99 -30.47 -7.76
N MET A 25 12.81 -30.10 -7.28
CA MET A 25 12.54 -28.75 -6.80
C MET A 25 13.24 -28.47 -5.47
N ALA A 26 13.96 -27.35 -5.37
CA ALA A 26 14.33 -26.78 -4.08
C ALA A 26 13.10 -26.12 -3.45
N ASP A 27 12.78 -26.47 -2.19
CA ASP A 27 11.79 -25.74 -1.41
C ASP A 27 12.38 -24.38 -1.01
N ILE A 28 12.02 -23.34 -1.78
CA ILE A 28 12.52 -21.99 -1.53
C ILE A 28 11.78 -21.42 -0.33
N VAL A 29 12.42 -21.46 0.83
CA VAL A 29 11.95 -20.77 2.02
C VAL A 29 12.12 -19.26 1.83
N ASP A 30 11.02 -18.53 1.66
CA ASP A 30 11.04 -17.07 1.57
C ASP A 30 11.30 -16.43 2.95
N VAL A 31 12.58 -16.26 3.29
CA VAL A 31 13.05 -15.62 4.53
C VAL A 31 12.70 -14.13 4.57
N LEU A 32 12.43 -13.53 3.41
CA LEU A 32 12.07 -12.12 3.34
C LEU A 32 10.57 -11.94 3.60
N SER A 33 9.74 -12.97 3.44
CA SER A 33 8.30 -12.87 3.68
C SER A 33 8.00 -12.35 5.08
N GLN A 34 7.15 -11.32 5.16
CA GLN A 34 6.68 -10.77 6.43
C GLN A 34 5.17 -10.85 6.41
N ILE A 35 4.60 -11.55 7.40
CA ILE A 35 3.16 -11.67 7.56
C ILE A 35 2.67 -10.42 8.28
N ASN A 36 2.06 -9.50 7.52
CA ASN A 36 1.48 -8.28 8.05
C ASN A 36 -0.04 -8.43 8.15
N SER A 37 -0.56 -8.69 9.35
CA SER A 37 -2.00 -8.88 9.61
C SER A 37 -2.83 -7.60 9.51
N ILE A 38 -2.19 -6.43 9.49
CA ILE A 38 -2.83 -5.10 9.46
C ILE A 38 -3.82 -4.96 8.30
N VAL A 39 -3.46 -5.49 7.13
CA VAL A 39 -4.28 -5.38 5.91
C VAL A 39 -5.54 -6.25 6.00
N MET A 40 -5.45 -7.37 6.73
CA MET A 40 -6.56 -8.32 6.91
C MET A 40 -7.55 -7.87 7.98
N ASP A 41 -7.10 -7.16 9.01
CA ASP A 41 -7.96 -6.65 10.09
C ASP A 41 -8.63 -5.31 9.73
N ALA A 42 -8.11 -4.62 8.70
CA ALA A 42 -8.64 -3.33 8.29
C ALA A 42 -10.05 -3.45 7.67
N THR A 43 -10.96 -2.56 8.10
CA THR A 43 -12.27 -2.41 7.46
C THR A 43 -12.14 -1.60 6.16
N TRP A 44 -12.61 -2.16 5.04
CA TRP A 44 -12.59 -1.54 3.73
C TRP A 44 -13.94 -0.92 3.36
N ILE A 45 -13.93 0.29 2.80
CA ILE A 45 -15.14 1.04 2.41
C ILE A 45 -14.97 1.62 1.01
N GLU A 46 -16.06 1.65 0.25
CA GLU A 46 -16.08 2.26 -1.07
C GLU A 46 -16.06 3.80 -0.99
N CYS A 47 -15.32 4.43 -1.91
CA CYS A 47 -15.28 5.89 -2.06
C CYS A 47 -16.64 6.46 -2.48
N ASN A 48 -17.06 7.57 -1.86
CA ASN A 48 -18.32 8.22 -2.19
C ASN A 48 -18.26 9.03 -3.51
N ASP A 49 -17.12 9.66 -3.79
CA ASP A 49 -16.86 10.50 -4.97
C ASP A 49 -16.11 9.74 -6.08
N GLY A 50 -16.23 8.40 -6.09
CA GLY A 50 -15.60 7.55 -7.10
C GLY A 50 -14.10 7.31 -6.85
N SER A 51 -13.28 8.35 -6.99
CA SER A 51 -11.82 8.30 -6.78
C SER A 51 -11.37 8.89 -5.46
N SER A 52 -12.26 9.63 -4.78
CA SER A 52 -12.01 10.21 -3.47
C SER A 52 -13.17 9.96 -2.49
N HIS A 53 -12.88 10.00 -1.19
CA HIS A 53 -13.83 9.80 -0.11
C HIS A 53 -13.92 11.07 0.74
N GLN A 54 -15.02 11.79 0.63
CA GLN A 54 -15.25 13.00 1.39
C GLN A 54 -15.87 12.68 2.76
N HIS A 55 -15.19 13.07 3.83
CA HIS A 55 -15.67 13.04 5.20
C HIS A 55 -16.02 14.45 5.68
N THR A 56 -17.10 14.58 6.44
CA THR A 56 -17.43 15.82 7.14
C THR A 56 -17.30 15.59 8.63
N ARG A 57 -16.43 16.34 9.30
CA ARG A 57 -16.22 16.28 10.75
C ARG A 57 -16.71 17.55 11.41
N SER A 58 -17.28 17.41 12.62
CA SER A 58 -17.56 18.57 13.46
C SER A 58 -16.25 19.07 14.07
N VAL A 59 -15.99 20.37 13.98
CA VAL A 59 -14.80 21.03 14.55
C VAL A 59 -15.13 21.62 15.91
N THR A 60 -16.30 22.25 16.03
CA THR A 60 -16.74 22.87 17.28
C THR A 60 -18.18 22.47 17.60
N GLU A 61 -18.43 22.30 18.89
CA GLU A 61 -19.78 22.10 19.42
C GLU A 61 -20.14 23.30 20.29
N PRO A 62 -21.39 23.79 20.22
CA PRO A 62 -21.86 24.86 21.09
C PRO A 62 -21.90 24.37 22.54
N THR A 63 -21.28 25.12 23.45
CA THR A 63 -21.18 24.78 24.88
C THR A 63 -22.38 25.27 25.68
N GLY A 64 -23.15 26.22 25.12
CA GLY A 64 -24.22 26.90 25.83
C GLY A 64 -23.68 27.87 26.88
N ALA A 65 -24.52 28.81 27.29
CA ALA A 65 -24.18 29.78 28.34
C ALA A 65 -25.27 29.85 29.40
N GLU A 66 -24.84 29.92 30.66
CA GLU A 66 -25.71 30.20 31.79
C GLU A 66 -26.10 31.67 31.78
N ARG A 67 -27.36 32.00 32.05
CA ARG A 67 -27.83 33.39 32.15
C ARG A 67 -28.67 33.67 33.38
N MET A 68 -28.58 34.89 33.88
CA MET A 68 -29.46 35.44 34.91
C MET A 68 -30.70 36.12 34.30
N PHE A 69 -31.72 36.36 35.13
CA PHE A 69 -32.92 37.10 34.73
C PHE A 69 -32.55 38.53 34.31
N GLY A 70 -32.90 38.91 33.07
CA GLY A 70 -32.63 40.24 32.51
C GLY A 70 -31.41 40.32 31.57
N GLN A 71 -30.64 39.25 31.38
CA GLN A 71 -29.54 39.22 30.41
C GLN A 71 -29.82 38.35 29.17
N GLY A 72 -29.19 38.74 28.05
CA GLY A 72 -29.16 38.01 26.79
C GLY A 72 -28.06 36.96 26.76
N VAL A 73 -28.20 35.98 25.86
CA VAL A 73 -27.23 34.90 25.63
C VAL A 73 -26.66 35.05 24.22
N VAL A 74 -25.36 34.82 24.08
CA VAL A 74 -24.67 34.84 22.78
C VAL A 74 -25.16 33.66 21.94
N ARG A 75 -25.32 33.89 20.63
CA ARG A 75 -25.68 32.83 19.69
C ARG A 75 -24.42 32.05 19.35
N GLU A 76 -24.47 30.74 19.58
CA GLU A 76 -23.44 29.80 19.16
C GLU A 76 -23.98 28.92 18.02
N ALA A 77 -23.08 28.42 17.18
CA ALA A 77 -23.39 27.47 16.13
C ALA A 77 -22.25 26.45 16.02
N GLY A 78 -22.59 25.21 15.72
CA GLY A 78 -21.59 24.18 15.41
C GLY A 78 -20.93 24.46 14.07
N VAL A 79 -19.62 24.29 14.00
CA VAL A 79 -18.84 24.44 12.76
C VAL A 79 -18.41 23.07 12.29
N THR A 80 -18.66 22.77 11.02
CA THR A 80 -18.22 21.54 10.36
C THR A 80 -17.13 21.83 9.34
N GLU A 81 -16.15 20.94 9.25
CA GLU A 81 -15.11 20.94 8.24
C GLU A 81 -15.26 19.71 7.34
N VAL A 82 -14.97 19.89 6.07
CA VAL A 82 -14.99 18.83 5.08
C VAL A 82 -13.55 18.46 4.73
N VAL A 83 -13.21 17.19 4.95
CA VAL A 83 -11.91 16.60 4.63
C VAL A 83 -12.15 15.64 3.47
N ASN A 84 -11.49 15.86 2.34
CA ASN A 84 -11.57 14.91 1.22
C ASN A 84 -10.53 13.80 1.40
N GLU A 85 -10.67 12.64 0.76
CA GLU A 85 -9.71 11.55 0.77
C GLU A 85 -9.49 10.87 -0.60
N PRO A 86 -8.52 11.25 -1.50
CA PRO A 86 -8.27 10.55 -2.75
C PRO A 86 -7.95 9.06 -2.57
N THR A 87 -7.71 8.34 -3.65
CA THR A 87 -7.18 6.97 -3.59
C THR A 87 -5.90 6.90 -4.39
N THR A 88 -5.06 5.92 -4.08
CA THR A 88 -3.89 5.59 -4.89
C THR A 88 -3.88 4.13 -5.26
N LEU A 89 -3.37 3.87 -6.46
CA LEU A 89 -3.22 2.55 -7.03
C LEU A 89 -1.73 2.20 -7.03
N LEU A 90 -1.38 1.22 -6.20
CA LEU A 90 -0.07 0.61 -6.21
C LEU A 90 -0.14 -0.61 -7.10
N ALA A 91 0.61 -0.60 -8.21
CA ALA A 91 0.65 -1.74 -9.12
C ALA A 91 2.06 -2.11 -9.53
N GLY A 92 2.21 -3.38 -9.91
CA GLY A 92 3.44 -3.96 -10.42
C GLY A 92 3.15 -4.93 -11.57
N PHE A 93 4.13 -5.04 -12.47
CA PHE A 93 4.14 -6.04 -13.52
C PHE A 93 5.18 -7.12 -13.21
N SER A 94 4.75 -8.38 -13.29
CA SER A 94 5.62 -9.54 -13.37
C SER A 94 5.68 -9.94 -14.84
N GLU A 95 6.87 -9.83 -15.47
CA GLU A 95 7.11 -10.11 -16.89
C GLU A 95 8.29 -11.09 -17.09
N PRO A 96 8.21 -12.33 -16.56
CA PRO A 96 9.20 -13.35 -16.88
C PRO A 96 9.14 -13.77 -18.36
N ASP A 97 10.31 -14.06 -18.92
CA ASP A 97 10.48 -14.60 -20.28
C ASP A 97 9.82 -16.00 -20.39
N ALA A 98 8.98 -16.18 -21.40
CA ALA A 98 8.18 -17.39 -21.59
C ALA A 98 9.03 -18.62 -21.96
N ASP A 99 10.07 -18.45 -22.77
CA ASP A 99 10.93 -19.57 -23.17
C ASP A 99 11.78 -20.04 -21.99
N LEU A 100 12.22 -19.09 -21.17
CA LEU A 100 12.92 -19.33 -19.92
C LEU A 100 12.02 -20.05 -18.91
N MET A 101 10.74 -19.67 -18.80
CA MET A 101 9.78 -20.37 -17.94
C MET A 101 9.43 -21.77 -18.43
N ARG A 102 9.35 -22.00 -19.75
CA ARG A 102 9.15 -23.33 -20.36
C ARG A 102 10.34 -24.26 -20.15
N GLN A 103 11.55 -23.71 -20.16
CA GLN A 103 12.78 -24.46 -19.93
C GLN A 103 13.02 -24.75 -18.44
N SER A 104 12.21 -24.19 -17.54
CA SER A 104 12.29 -24.46 -16.12
C SER A 104 11.97 -25.93 -15.79
N PRO A 105 12.79 -26.61 -14.97
CA PRO A 105 12.46 -27.95 -14.48
C PRO A 105 11.24 -27.97 -13.54
N LEU A 106 10.79 -26.80 -13.07
CA LEU A 106 9.57 -26.61 -12.27
C LEU A 106 8.28 -26.69 -13.11
N GLY A 107 8.38 -26.60 -14.44
CA GLY A 107 7.25 -26.39 -15.33
C GLY A 107 6.73 -24.94 -15.31
N GLU A 108 6.21 -24.48 -16.45
CA GLU A 108 5.84 -23.08 -16.72
C GLU A 108 4.94 -22.47 -15.63
N ASN A 109 3.94 -23.23 -15.15
CA ASN A 109 2.95 -22.73 -14.19
C ASN A 109 3.52 -22.51 -12.78
N MET A 110 4.41 -23.39 -12.32
CA MET A 110 4.93 -23.29 -10.94
C MET A 110 6.00 -22.21 -10.83
N ALA A 111 6.90 -22.11 -11.82
CA ALA A 111 7.90 -21.05 -11.87
C ALA A 111 7.25 -19.66 -11.96
N ARG A 112 6.15 -19.54 -12.71
CA ARG A 112 5.31 -18.34 -12.75
C ARG A 112 4.68 -18.02 -11.40
N MET A 113 4.11 -19.03 -10.72
CA MET A 113 3.48 -18.84 -9.40
C MET A 113 4.49 -18.39 -8.33
N GLN A 114 5.71 -18.91 -8.35
CA GLN A 114 6.77 -18.50 -7.45
C GLN A 114 7.14 -17.03 -7.66
N GLU A 115 7.32 -16.62 -8.92
CA GLU A 115 7.65 -15.23 -9.24
C GLU A 115 6.52 -14.27 -8.85
N ASP A 116 5.27 -14.62 -9.20
CA ASP A 116 4.09 -13.84 -8.80
C ASP A 116 3.97 -13.71 -7.26
N THR A 117 4.38 -14.74 -6.50
CA THR A 117 4.40 -14.72 -5.03
C THR A 117 5.44 -13.74 -4.48
N PHE A 118 6.63 -13.68 -5.07
CA PHE A 118 7.65 -12.70 -4.67
C PHE A 118 7.19 -11.26 -4.93
N PHE A 119 6.57 -11.01 -6.09
CA PHE A 119 5.99 -9.70 -6.40
C PHE A 119 4.87 -9.33 -5.42
N LEU A 120 3.99 -10.27 -5.09
CA LEU A 120 2.91 -10.04 -4.12
C LEU A 120 3.46 -9.71 -2.72
N ASN A 121 4.50 -10.41 -2.28
CA ASN A 121 5.15 -10.15 -0.99
C ASN A 121 5.83 -8.77 -0.96
N GLY A 122 6.52 -8.40 -2.03
CA GLY A 122 7.13 -7.06 -2.17
C GLY A 122 6.10 -5.93 -2.19
N LEU A 123 4.99 -6.13 -2.92
CA LEU A 123 3.91 -5.16 -3.02
C LEU A 123 3.22 -4.96 -1.66
N THR A 124 2.96 -6.05 -0.94
CA THR A 124 2.36 -6.01 0.40
C THR A 124 3.23 -5.25 1.41
N LYS A 125 4.56 -5.45 1.40
CA LYS A 125 5.48 -4.69 2.27
C LYS A 125 5.49 -3.21 1.94
N THR A 126 5.57 -2.89 0.64
CA THR A 126 5.54 -1.50 0.17
C THR A 126 4.25 -0.82 0.59
N PHE A 127 3.13 -1.51 0.42
CA PHE A 127 1.81 -1.04 0.83
C PHE A 127 1.73 -0.73 2.33
N VAL A 128 2.16 -1.66 3.18
CA VAL A 128 2.15 -1.48 4.64
C VAL A 128 3.07 -0.33 5.06
N SER A 129 4.27 -0.23 4.50
CA SER A 129 5.16 0.91 4.76
C SER A 129 4.51 2.24 4.37
N ARG A 130 3.78 2.30 3.24
CA ARG A 130 3.08 3.51 2.80
C ARG A 130 1.89 3.88 3.69
N ILE A 131 1.23 2.92 4.35
CA ILE A 131 0.17 3.21 5.32
C ILE A 131 0.69 4.05 6.50
N PHE A 132 1.91 3.79 6.96
CA PHE A 132 2.50 4.53 8.08
C PHE A 132 3.25 5.78 7.63
N ASP A 133 4.15 5.64 6.65
CA ASP A 133 5.14 6.67 6.29
C ASP A 133 4.90 7.32 4.91
N GLY A 134 3.80 6.99 4.23
CA GLY A 134 3.47 7.60 2.95
C GLY A 134 3.43 9.13 3.03
N ASN A 135 4.08 9.82 2.10
CA ASN A 135 4.19 11.28 2.14
C ASN A 135 3.81 11.93 0.81
N ARG A 136 2.64 12.58 0.81
CA ARG A 136 2.10 13.29 -0.36
C ARG A 136 2.87 14.56 -0.72
N ALA A 137 3.50 15.22 0.24
CA ALA A 137 4.31 16.41 -0.04
C ALA A 137 5.55 16.04 -0.88
N THR A 138 6.12 14.86 -0.65
CA THR A 138 7.28 14.37 -1.41
C THR A 138 6.90 13.66 -2.70
N SER A 139 5.77 12.96 -2.71
CA SER A 139 5.29 12.22 -3.87
C SER A 139 3.76 12.27 -3.91
N PRO A 140 3.17 13.08 -4.81
CA PRO A 140 1.73 13.38 -4.78
C PRO A 140 0.83 12.15 -5.03
N LEU A 141 1.40 11.10 -5.62
CA LEU A 141 0.75 9.82 -5.93
C LEU A 141 0.69 8.87 -4.72
N GLN A 142 1.44 9.12 -3.65
CA GLN A 142 1.45 8.23 -2.48
C GLN A 142 0.22 8.43 -1.59
N ILE A 143 -0.03 7.43 -0.74
CA ILE A 143 -0.92 7.52 0.40
C ILE A 143 -0.37 8.59 1.36
N GLN A 144 -1.24 9.33 2.04
CA GLN A 144 -0.85 10.08 3.23
C GLN A 144 -0.84 9.13 4.43
N GLY A 145 0.36 8.73 4.82
CA GLY A 145 0.59 7.84 5.95
C GLY A 145 0.25 8.50 7.28
N ILE A 146 0.01 7.68 8.30
CA ILE A 146 -0.42 8.12 9.64
C ILE A 146 0.59 9.09 10.26
N ASN A 147 1.89 8.86 10.07
CA ASN A 147 2.94 9.66 10.68
C ASN A 147 3.02 11.08 10.10
N ASN A 148 2.60 11.23 8.85
CA ASN A 148 2.61 12.52 8.16
C ASN A 148 1.27 13.25 8.27
N ARG A 149 0.34 12.80 9.13
CA ARG A 149 -0.88 13.54 9.46
C ARG A 149 -0.59 14.56 10.55
N SER A 150 -1.07 15.79 10.36
CA SER A 150 -0.89 16.90 11.30
C SER A 150 -1.36 16.57 12.72
N ASP A 151 -2.45 15.81 12.82
CA ASP A 151 -3.07 15.42 14.09
C ASP A 151 -2.21 14.43 14.90
N TYR A 152 -1.23 13.75 14.28
CA TYR A 152 -0.39 12.73 14.93
C TYR A 152 1.12 13.06 14.92
N ASN A 153 1.54 14.07 14.15
CA ASN A 153 2.94 14.50 14.06
C ASN A 153 3.29 15.59 15.11
N ALA A 154 2.28 16.23 15.70
CA ALA A 154 2.47 17.24 16.73
C ALA A 154 2.38 16.63 18.13
N LEU A 155 3.44 16.80 18.94
CA LEU A 155 3.47 16.40 20.36
C LEU A 155 2.40 17.10 21.22
N SER A 156 1.93 18.26 20.77
CA SER A 156 0.86 19.02 21.43
C SER A 156 -0.55 18.50 21.11
N SER A 157 -0.68 17.48 20.27
CA SER A 157 -1.96 16.92 19.89
C SER A 157 -2.54 16.09 21.03
N ALA A 158 -3.86 16.20 21.24
CA ALA A 158 -4.59 15.37 22.21
C ALA A 158 -4.55 13.86 21.89
N TYR A 159 -4.12 13.50 20.68
CA TYR A 159 -4.05 12.11 20.21
C TYR A 159 -2.66 11.47 20.38
N VAL A 160 -1.66 12.23 20.83
CA VAL A 160 -0.29 11.75 21.01
C VAL A 160 0.01 11.66 22.50
N PHE A 161 0.20 10.44 22.99
CA PHE A 161 0.70 10.20 24.34
C PHE A 161 2.21 10.06 24.27
N ASP A 162 2.93 11.09 24.71
CA ASP A 162 4.36 11.00 24.90
C ASP A 162 4.68 10.44 26.29
N ASN A 163 5.74 9.65 26.39
CA ASN A 163 6.31 9.30 27.68
C ASN A 163 7.11 10.52 28.15
N THR A 164 6.44 11.43 28.86
CA THR A 164 6.96 12.74 29.27
C THR A 164 8.28 12.66 30.06
N ASP A 165 8.62 11.50 30.63
CA ASP A 165 9.86 11.24 31.39
C ASP A 165 10.77 10.14 30.77
N GLY A 166 10.45 9.70 29.55
CA GLY A 166 11.27 8.72 28.82
C GLY A 166 12.58 9.35 28.35
N ASN A 167 13.66 9.15 29.11
CA ASN A 167 15.03 9.57 28.82
C ASN A 167 15.55 9.04 27.47
N ALA A 168 15.11 9.65 26.38
CA ALA A 168 15.63 9.40 25.04
C ALA A 168 15.94 10.77 24.43
N SER A 169 17.22 11.13 24.49
CA SER A 169 17.85 12.22 23.75
C SER A 169 17.20 12.43 22.38
N ALA A 170 17.13 13.68 21.92
CA ALA A 170 16.56 14.12 20.63
C ALA A 170 17.14 13.40 19.39
N THR A 171 18.14 12.54 19.56
CA THR A 171 18.89 11.84 18.52
C THR A 171 18.80 10.30 18.62
N ALA A 172 18.10 9.71 19.60
CA ALA A 172 18.10 8.27 19.81
C ALA A 172 16.85 7.56 19.26
N ASN A 173 17.05 6.34 18.73
CA ASN A 173 16.06 5.42 18.15
C ASN A 173 14.72 5.39 18.89
N LYS A 174 13.73 6.12 18.38
CA LYS A 174 12.34 6.08 18.87
C LYS A 174 11.56 5.05 18.07
N THR A 175 10.72 4.29 18.76
CA THR A 175 9.71 3.45 18.12
C THR A 175 8.34 3.89 18.62
N SER A 176 7.36 3.92 17.72
CA SER A 176 6.01 4.36 18.01
C SER A 176 5.09 3.15 18.01
N ILE A 177 4.21 3.08 19.01
CA ILE A 177 3.14 2.08 19.08
C ILE A 177 1.84 2.76 18.65
N TYR A 178 1.09 2.10 17.78
CA TYR A 178 -0.20 2.59 17.32
C TYR A 178 -1.33 1.68 17.80
N ILE A 179 -2.42 2.30 18.27
CA ILE A 179 -3.64 1.60 18.66
C ILE A 179 -4.77 2.20 17.84
N PHE A 180 -5.36 1.38 16.98
CA PHE A 180 -6.48 1.79 16.13
C PHE A 180 -7.72 1.00 16.48
N GLN A 181 -8.87 1.63 16.26
CA GLN A 181 -10.14 0.94 16.24
C GLN A 181 -10.73 1.04 14.84
N TYR A 182 -10.82 -0.09 14.17
CA TYR A 182 -11.42 -0.16 12.85
C TYR A 182 -12.94 0.03 12.92
N GLY A 183 -13.49 0.67 11.89
CA GLY A 183 -14.94 0.77 11.73
C GLY A 183 -15.35 1.79 10.68
N PRO A 184 -16.62 1.76 10.22
CA PRO A 184 -17.08 2.58 9.11
C PRO A 184 -17.02 4.09 9.37
N LYS A 185 -17.21 4.50 10.62
CA LYS A 185 -17.09 5.90 11.07
C LYS A 185 -15.81 6.16 11.89
N ARG A 186 -14.85 5.23 11.85
CA ARG A 186 -13.57 5.32 12.56
C ARG A 186 -12.43 5.16 11.55
N VAL A 187 -11.32 4.54 11.93
CA VAL A 187 -10.25 4.22 10.99
C VAL A 187 -10.76 3.15 10.02
N ASN A 188 -10.65 3.46 8.73
CA ASN A 188 -11.02 2.57 7.65
C ASN A 188 -10.00 2.72 6.51
N MET A 189 -10.03 1.76 5.60
CA MET A 189 -9.33 1.84 4.33
C MET A 189 -10.37 2.08 3.24
N ILE A 190 -10.02 2.90 2.26
CA ILE A 190 -10.92 3.24 1.15
C ILE A 190 -10.41 2.68 -0.17
N PHE A 191 -11.33 2.23 -1.01
CA PHE A 191 -11.06 1.80 -2.38
C PHE A 191 -12.02 2.50 -3.34
N PRO A 192 -11.62 2.73 -4.61
CA PRO A 192 -12.41 3.48 -5.57
C PRO A 192 -13.65 2.70 -5.99
N ARG A 193 -14.65 3.46 -6.41
CA ARG A 193 -15.96 2.91 -6.78
C ARG A 193 -15.84 1.98 -7.99
N ASN A 194 -16.65 0.93 -8.01
CA ASN A 194 -16.79 0.01 -9.15
C ASN A 194 -15.54 -0.82 -9.49
N MET A 195 -14.69 -1.14 -8.50
CA MET A 195 -13.64 -2.13 -8.72
C MET A 195 -14.21 -3.55 -8.80
N PRO A 196 -13.73 -4.38 -9.75
CA PRO A 196 -14.30 -5.69 -10.07
C PRO A 196 -14.18 -6.73 -8.95
N ASN A 197 -13.45 -6.44 -7.87
CA ASN A 197 -13.32 -7.31 -6.70
C ASN A 197 -13.85 -6.66 -5.41
N SER A 198 -15.02 -6.03 -5.51
CA SER A 198 -15.78 -5.42 -4.39
C SER A 198 -16.29 -6.44 -3.34
N SER A 199 -15.93 -7.73 -3.46
CA SER A 199 -16.34 -8.77 -2.50
C SER A 199 -15.38 -8.88 -1.31
N GLY A 200 -15.39 -7.83 -0.48
CA GLY A 200 -15.31 -7.93 0.98
C GLY A 200 -14.04 -8.40 1.69
N VAL A 201 -12.98 -8.89 1.02
CA VAL A 201 -11.83 -9.48 1.75
C VAL A 201 -10.52 -8.73 1.58
N THR A 202 -10.17 -8.18 0.41
CA THR A 202 -9.03 -7.25 0.22
C THR A 202 -9.03 -6.75 -1.24
N PRO A 203 -8.66 -5.48 -1.53
CA PRO A 203 -8.59 -4.95 -2.89
C PRO A 203 -7.30 -5.33 -3.63
N ILE A 204 -6.74 -6.51 -3.33
CA ILE A 204 -5.61 -7.05 -4.09
C ILE A 204 -6.20 -7.85 -5.23
N THR A 205 -5.84 -7.51 -6.47
CA THR A 205 -6.24 -8.30 -7.63
C THR A 205 -5.03 -8.69 -8.45
N MET A 206 -4.98 -9.96 -8.82
CA MET A 206 -4.02 -10.51 -9.76
C MET A 206 -4.72 -10.76 -11.08
N LYS A 207 -4.23 -10.16 -12.17
CA LYS A 207 -4.73 -10.41 -13.52
C LYS A 207 -3.61 -10.97 -14.39
N ASN A 208 -3.85 -12.14 -14.96
CA ASN A 208 -2.97 -12.76 -15.94
C ASN A 208 -3.34 -12.27 -17.34
N PHE A 209 -2.36 -11.74 -18.08
CA PHE A 209 -2.50 -11.25 -19.45
C PHE A 209 -1.99 -12.24 -20.51
N GLY A 210 -1.48 -13.40 -20.10
CA GLY A 210 -0.93 -14.42 -20.98
C GLY A 210 0.43 -14.04 -21.56
N GLU A 211 0.82 -14.77 -22.60
CA GLU A 211 2.05 -14.50 -23.36
C GLU A 211 1.86 -13.25 -24.22
N GLN A 212 2.66 -12.22 -23.95
CA GLN A 212 2.67 -10.98 -24.72
C GLN A 212 4.08 -10.66 -25.20
N LEU A 213 4.16 -10.02 -26.36
CA LEU A 213 5.43 -9.60 -26.95
C LEU A 213 5.90 -8.31 -26.26
N VAL A 214 6.87 -8.43 -25.35
CA VAL A 214 7.49 -7.32 -24.63
C VAL A 214 8.73 -6.83 -25.37
N LEU A 215 8.97 -5.52 -25.36
CA LEU A 215 10.13 -4.91 -26.00
C LEU A 215 11.41 -5.24 -25.22
N ASP A 216 12.47 -5.62 -25.94
CA ASP A 216 13.79 -5.80 -25.36
C ASP A 216 14.43 -4.44 -25.03
N ALA A 217 14.68 -4.20 -23.74
CA ALA A 217 15.27 -2.97 -23.24
C ALA A 217 16.71 -2.72 -23.72
N LEU A 218 17.40 -3.73 -24.26
CA LEU A 218 18.76 -3.59 -24.83
C LEU A 218 18.77 -3.13 -26.30
N ASN A 219 17.61 -3.09 -26.95
CA ASN A 219 17.51 -2.69 -28.35
C ASN A 219 16.89 -1.30 -28.50
N THR A 220 17.74 -0.30 -28.73
CA THR A 220 17.37 1.12 -28.91
C THR A 220 16.39 1.37 -30.07
N ASN A 221 16.12 0.38 -30.92
CA ASN A 221 15.26 0.51 -32.10
C ASN A 221 13.83 -0.04 -31.91
N ASN A 222 13.40 -0.42 -30.69
CA ASN A 222 12.04 -0.94 -30.41
C ASN A 222 11.60 -2.13 -31.30
N ASN A 223 12.53 -2.81 -31.98
CA ASN A 223 12.22 -3.85 -32.96
C ASN A 223 12.44 -5.28 -32.44
N ALA A 224 13.19 -5.47 -31.36
CA ALA A 224 13.34 -6.77 -30.72
C ALA A 224 12.27 -6.94 -29.65
N LYS A 225 11.49 -8.03 -29.74
CA LYS A 225 10.48 -8.40 -28.76
C LYS A 225 10.72 -9.83 -28.31
N TYR A 226 10.50 -10.11 -27.04
CA TYR A 226 10.49 -11.47 -26.49
C TYR A 226 9.10 -11.76 -25.91
N PRO A 227 8.63 -13.02 -25.98
CA PRO A 227 7.40 -13.41 -25.32
C PRO A 227 7.62 -13.39 -23.80
N ALA A 228 6.82 -12.61 -23.08
CA ALA A 228 6.80 -12.58 -21.62
C ALA A 228 5.39 -12.91 -21.12
N LEU A 229 5.31 -13.63 -20.00
CA LEU A 229 4.06 -13.85 -19.31
C LEU A 229 3.79 -12.64 -18.42
N GLN A 230 2.73 -11.87 -18.70
CA GLN A 230 2.48 -10.64 -17.95
C GLN A 230 1.41 -10.85 -16.86
N THR A 231 1.76 -10.59 -15.60
CA THR A 231 0.80 -10.49 -14.48
C THR A 231 0.72 -9.04 -14.03
N TRP A 232 -0.48 -8.49 -13.96
CA TRP A 232 -0.74 -7.22 -13.29
C TRP A 232 -1.25 -7.46 -11.88
N LEU A 233 -0.52 -6.92 -10.91
CA LEU A 233 -0.89 -6.92 -9.51
C LEU A 233 -1.25 -5.48 -9.14
N GLN A 234 -2.42 -5.28 -8.54
CA GLN A 234 -2.83 -3.96 -8.03
C GLN A 234 -3.33 -4.09 -6.59
N ASN A 235 -2.96 -3.11 -5.78
CA ASN A 235 -3.51 -2.85 -4.45
C ASN A 235 -3.95 -1.39 -4.41
N VAL A 236 -5.15 -1.14 -3.92
CA VAL A 236 -5.73 0.20 -3.95
C VAL A 236 -6.07 0.63 -2.55
N SER A 237 -5.59 1.83 -2.18
CA SER A 237 -5.93 2.38 -0.89
C SER A 237 -5.90 3.90 -0.85
N ARG A 238 -6.67 4.41 0.09
CA ARG A 238 -6.65 5.72 0.73
C ARG A 238 -5.52 6.69 0.37
N ALA A 239 -5.92 7.91 0.08
CA ALA A 239 -5.15 9.13 -0.01
C ALA A 239 -6.02 10.25 0.60
N THR A 240 -5.45 11.37 1.05
CA THR A 240 -6.16 12.46 1.77
C THR A 240 -5.59 13.80 1.36
N PRO A 241 -6.30 14.81 0.79
CA PRO A 241 -5.74 16.13 0.60
C PRO A 241 -5.86 16.96 1.87
N ALA A 242 -5.13 18.07 1.83
CA ALA A 242 -5.11 19.14 2.82
C ALA A 242 -6.50 19.69 3.15
#